data_AF-A0A1J1IX14-F1
#
_entry.id   AF-A0A1J1IX14-F1
#
_cell.length_a   1.000
_cell.length_b   1.000
_cell.length_c   1.000
_cell.angle_alpha   90.00
_cell.angle_beta   90.00
_cell.angle_gamma   90.00
#
_symmetry.space_group_name_H-M   'P 1'
#
loop_
_entity.id
_entity.type
_entity.pdbx_description
1 polymer ?
#
loop_
_entity_poly.entity_id
_entity_poly.type
_entity_poly.pdbx_seq_one_letter_code
_entity_poly.pdbx_strand_id
1 'polypeptide(L)'
;MKLKLSEPILALVKYKNIKFYRLDLSDFSKHTIAENWVTSGKLFNTSFLMNNVSNFLRLLLLWKYSGTYFDLDVISQVSLESIRVKNFVCAETKKSDIPNVINNAIFHLESSDVAHKFTENLLTEFMNNYKGNIWGKNGPFLVTKVARNMCEFPEKTIEKSFNCSDITVLSQPNCYEIGYENEDYNKLFSEDIEIIRNTLERLKTSYFVHYFHHATKGNPLKADSNAAFIAIAKEFCPTVLNHSTIDF
;
A
#
# COMPACT_ATOMS: atom_id res chain seq x y z
N MET A 1 17.69 27.27 -0.57
CA MET A 1 16.27 26.99 -0.27
C MET A 1 16.21 26.14 0.99
N LYS A 2 15.77 26.68 2.15
CA LYS A 2 15.52 25.87 3.34
C LYS A 2 14.16 25.21 3.16
N LEU A 3 14.13 23.87 3.00
CA LEU A 3 12.87 23.12 2.99
C LEU A 3 12.23 23.26 4.37
N LYS A 4 11.04 23.86 4.44
CA LYS A 4 10.23 23.86 5.66
C LYS A 4 9.66 22.46 5.81
N LEU A 5 10.29 21.64 6.66
CA LEU A 5 9.81 20.30 6.94
C LEU A 5 8.51 20.38 7.76
N SER A 6 7.53 19.55 7.43
CA SER A 6 6.32 19.41 8.24
C SER A 6 6.61 18.64 9.52
N GLU A 7 5.77 18.79 10.55
CA GLU A 7 5.92 18.08 11.83
C GLU A 7 6.07 16.55 11.68
N PRO A 8 5.29 15.85 10.83
CA PRO A 8 5.51 14.42 10.60
C PRO A 8 6.91 14.10 10.06
N ILE A 9 7.45 14.94 9.16
CA ILE A 9 8.82 14.74 8.64
C ILE A 9 9.85 15.01 9.74
N LEU A 10 9.61 16.00 10.61
CA LEU A 10 10.46 16.25 11.78
C LEU A 10 10.46 15.08 12.77
N ALA A 11 9.36 14.34 12.89
CA ALA A 11 9.31 13.10 13.67
C ALA A 11 10.17 12.01 13.02
N LEU A 12 10.03 11.83 11.70
CA LEU A 12 10.72 10.78 10.96
C LEU A 12 12.24 10.98 10.88
N VAL A 13 12.75 12.22 10.81
CA VAL A 13 14.20 12.49 10.80
C VAL A 13 14.90 12.10 12.10
N LYS A 14 14.16 11.84 13.19
CA LYS A 14 14.72 11.34 14.46
C LYS A 14 15.16 9.88 14.36
N TYR A 15 14.63 9.13 13.40
CA TYR A 15 14.99 7.74 13.16
C TYR A 15 16.28 7.66 12.36
N LYS A 16 17.33 7.08 12.96
CA LYS A 16 18.64 6.89 12.30
C LYS A 16 18.57 5.96 11.08
N ASN A 17 17.56 5.10 11.02
CA ASN A 17 17.34 4.13 9.95
C ASN A 17 16.35 4.61 8.87
N ILE A 18 15.88 5.86 8.93
CA ILE A 18 15.06 6.46 7.87
C ILE A 18 15.94 7.41 7.05
N LYS A 19 15.89 7.25 5.72
CA LYS A 19 16.62 8.10 4.77
C LYS A 19 15.64 8.73 3.80
N PHE A 20 15.78 10.03 3.59
CA PHE A 20 14.98 10.78 2.62
C PHE A 20 15.78 10.98 1.34
N TYR A 21 15.21 10.57 0.21
CA TYR A 21 15.79 10.77 -1.10
C TYR A 21 14.87 11.65 -1.94
N ARG A 22 15.47 12.66 -2.60
CA ARG A 22 14.79 13.39 -3.67
C ARG A 22 14.97 12.62 -4.96
N LEU A 23 13.87 12.42 -5.66
CA LEU A 23 13.85 11.69 -6.92
C LEU A 23 13.34 12.62 -8.03
N ASP A 24 14.12 12.74 -9.11
CA ASP A 24 13.64 13.27 -10.38
C ASP A 24 13.18 12.10 -11.25
N LEU A 25 11.92 12.11 -11.69
CA LEU A 25 11.34 10.95 -12.35
C LEU A 25 11.99 10.65 -13.70
N SER A 26 12.37 11.69 -14.45
CA SER A 26 13.01 11.53 -15.74
C SER A 26 14.38 10.90 -15.56
N ASP A 27 15.21 11.45 -14.67
CA ASP A 27 16.53 10.89 -14.37
C ASP A 27 16.44 9.48 -13.79
N PHE A 28 15.47 9.23 -12.91
CA PHE A 28 15.29 7.94 -12.27
C PHE A 28 14.86 6.84 -13.25
N SER A 29 14.13 7.20 -14.31
CA SER A 29 13.70 6.27 -15.37
C SER A 29 14.78 5.92 -16.39
N LYS A 30 15.92 6.63 -16.42
CA LYS A 30 17.01 6.36 -17.36
C LYS A 30 17.54 4.94 -17.23
N HIS A 31 17.86 4.34 -18.37
CA HIS A 31 18.34 2.97 -18.54
C HIS A 31 17.37 1.91 -18.00
N THR A 32 16.06 2.21 -18.03
CA THR A 32 15.01 1.25 -17.72
C THR A 32 14.08 1.05 -18.89
N ILE A 33 13.27 0.00 -18.84
CA ILE A 33 12.20 -0.24 -19.81
C ILE A 33 11.16 0.88 -19.87
N ALA A 34 11.14 1.78 -18.89
CA ALA A 34 10.18 2.86 -18.81
C ALA A 34 10.72 4.24 -19.24
N GLU A 35 12.00 4.34 -19.64
CA GLU A 35 12.65 5.62 -19.99
C GLU A 35 11.85 6.39 -21.05
N ASN A 36 11.64 5.78 -22.22
CA ASN A 36 10.90 6.39 -23.33
C ASN A 36 9.43 6.68 -22.98
N TRP A 37 8.85 5.87 -22.11
CA TRP A 37 7.47 6.06 -21.69
C TRP A 37 7.32 7.25 -20.76
N VAL A 38 8.24 7.44 -19.81
CA VAL A 38 8.27 8.62 -18.93
C VAL A 38 8.51 9.89 -19.73
N THR A 39 9.45 9.89 -20.69
CA THR A 39 9.75 11.06 -21.52
C THR A 39 8.60 11.44 -22.46
N SER A 40 7.71 10.51 -22.81
CA SER A 40 6.49 10.80 -23.58
C SER A 40 5.52 11.76 -22.88
N GLY A 41 5.65 11.92 -21.56
CA GLY A 41 4.78 12.78 -20.75
C GLY A 41 3.38 12.21 -20.48
N LYS A 42 3.05 11.02 -20.99
CA LYS A 42 1.71 10.39 -20.86
C LYS A 42 1.27 10.26 -19.39
N LEU A 43 2.20 9.98 -18.48
CA LEU A 43 1.94 9.87 -17.03
C LEU A 43 1.32 11.14 -16.45
N PHE A 44 1.70 12.32 -16.95
CA PHE A 44 1.29 13.61 -16.40
C PHE A 44 -0.08 14.09 -16.91
N ASN A 45 -0.61 13.48 -17.97
CA ASN A 45 -1.94 13.80 -18.50
C ASN A 45 -3.02 12.96 -17.80
N THR A 46 -3.44 13.39 -16.61
CA THR A 46 -4.35 12.62 -15.75
C THR A 46 -5.11 13.48 -14.73
N SER A 47 -6.34 13.09 -14.39
CA SER A 47 -7.12 13.65 -13.27
C SER A 47 -6.61 13.24 -11.87
N PHE A 48 -5.76 12.22 -11.78
CA PHE A 48 -5.26 11.63 -10.53
C PHE A 48 -3.73 11.60 -10.47
N LEU A 49 -3.09 12.76 -10.72
CA LEU A 49 -1.65 12.86 -10.92
C LEU A 49 -0.81 12.21 -9.82
N MET A 50 -0.99 12.62 -8.56
CA MET A 50 -0.17 12.11 -7.46
C MET A 50 -0.36 10.60 -7.26
N ASN A 51 -1.59 10.11 -7.39
CA ASN A 51 -1.89 8.68 -7.29
C ASN A 51 -1.21 7.89 -8.42
N ASN A 52 -1.31 8.35 -9.68
CA ASN A 52 -0.72 7.64 -10.81
C ASN A 52 0.81 7.69 -10.81
N VAL A 53 1.41 8.83 -10.43
CA VAL A 53 2.86 8.92 -10.24
C VAL A 53 3.33 7.95 -9.14
N SER A 54 2.60 7.88 -8.02
CA SER A 54 2.90 6.92 -6.93
C SER A 54 2.76 5.46 -7.37
N ASN A 55 1.70 5.13 -8.13
CA ASN A 55 1.50 3.78 -8.68
C ASN A 55 2.60 3.40 -9.67
N PHE A 56 3.08 4.33 -10.49
CA PHE A 56 4.20 4.08 -11.38
C PHE A 56 5.51 3.90 -10.60
N LEU A 57 5.81 4.84 -9.69
CA LEU A 57 7.06 4.84 -8.93
C LEU A 57 7.24 3.60 -8.08
N ARG A 58 6.19 3.11 -7.40
CA ARG A 58 6.30 1.89 -6.60
C ARG A 58 6.70 0.67 -7.44
N LEU A 59 6.15 0.55 -8.66
CA LEU A 59 6.50 -0.54 -9.56
C LEU A 59 7.92 -0.38 -10.11
N LEU A 60 8.32 0.85 -10.48
CA LEU A 60 9.67 1.12 -10.98
C LEU A 60 10.74 0.91 -9.90
N LEU A 61 10.48 1.29 -8.65
CA LEU A 61 11.36 1.06 -7.51
C LEU A 61 11.56 -0.43 -7.26
N LEU A 62 10.47 -1.21 -7.21
CA LEU A 62 10.53 -2.66 -7.02
C LEU A 62 11.23 -3.36 -8.20
N TRP A 63 11.03 -2.89 -9.44
CA TRP A 63 11.75 -3.40 -10.60
C TRP A 63 13.26 -3.13 -10.50
N LYS A 64 13.66 -1.92 -10.08
CA LYS A 64 15.07 -1.55 -9.96
C LYS A 64 15.81 -2.23 -8.80
N TYR A 65 15.14 -2.40 -7.66
CA TYR A 65 15.81 -2.68 -6.39
C TYR A 65 15.24 -3.87 -5.63
N SER A 66 14.12 -4.46 -6.09
CA SER A 66 13.38 -5.44 -5.30
C SER A 66 13.01 -4.83 -3.92
N GLY A 67 12.75 -5.67 -2.92
CA GLY A 67 12.49 -5.26 -1.54
C GLY A 67 11.02 -5.06 -1.22
N THR A 68 10.76 -4.21 -0.24
CA THR A 68 9.42 -3.97 0.32
C THR A 68 8.93 -2.58 -0.05
N TYR A 69 7.67 -2.50 -0.44
CA TYR A 69 6.95 -1.24 -0.62
C TYR A 69 5.74 -1.18 0.32
N PHE A 70 5.56 -0.03 0.96
CA PHE A 70 4.36 0.34 1.69
C PHE A 70 3.86 1.70 1.23
N ASP A 71 2.55 1.85 1.04
CA ASP A 71 1.92 3.17 1.09
C ASP A 71 2.12 3.75 2.50
N LEU A 72 2.23 5.08 2.59
CA LEU A 72 2.52 5.76 3.87
C LEU A 72 1.37 5.68 4.87
N ASP A 73 0.20 5.20 4.45
CA ASP A 73 -0.98 4.96 5.26
C ASP A 73 -1.19 3.47 5.61
N VAL A 74 -0.08 2.73 5.70
CA VAL A 74 -0.02 1.36 6.22
C VAL A 74 0.73 1.33 7.55
N ILE A 75 0.11 0.73 8.57
CA ILE A 75 0.78 0.34 9.81
C ILE A 75 1.12 -1.14 9.74
N SER A 76 2.38 -1.47 10.02
CA SER A 76 2.82 -2.85 10.21
C SER A 76 2.71 -3.24 11.68
N GLN A 77 1.85 -4.20 12.01
CA GLN A 77 1.69 -4.74 13.36
C GLN A 77 2.71 -5.83 13.68
N VAL A 78 3.39 -6.35 12.66
CA VAL A 78 4.41 -7.40 12.79
C VAL A 78 5.72 -6.97 12.14
N SER A 79 6.83 -7.59 12.55
CA SER A 79 8.08 -7.49 11.79
C SER A 79 7.93 -8.22 10.45
N LEU A 80 8.43 -7.63 9.37
CA LEU A 80 8.47 -8.28 8.06
C LEU A 80 9.16 -9.64 8.10
N GLU A 81 10.20 -9.79 8.91
CA GLU A 81 10.95 -11.05 9.08
C GLU A 81 10.09 -12.17 9.68
N SER A 82 9.02 -11.83 10.39
CA SER A 82 8.08 -12.81 10.96
C SER A 82 7.11 -13.37 9.92
N ILE A 83 6.93 -12.68 8.79
CA ILE A 83 6.12 -13.12 7.67
C ILE A 83 6.97 -14.08 6.85
N ARG A 84 6.91 -15.38 7.16
CA ARG A 84 7.81 -16.43 6.63
C ARG A 84 7.55 -16.81 5.16
N VAL A 85 7.42 -15.82 4.27
CA VAL A 85 7.30 -16.00 2.82
C VAL A 85 8.18 -14.98 2.10
N LYS A 86 8.84 -15.41 1.03
CA LYS A 86 9.86 -14.61 0.32
C LYS A 86 9.30 -13.49 -0.54
N ASN A 87 8.18 -13.76 -1.21
CA ASN A 87 7.53 -12.80 -2.08
C ASN A 87 6.06 -12.77 -1.71
N PHE A 88 5.50 -11.59 -1.49
CA PHE A 88 4.08 -11.45 -1.28
C PHE A 88 3.46 -10.16 -1.81
N VAL A 89 2.17 -10.30 -2.11
CA VAL A 89 1.20 -9.23 -2.34
C VAL A 89 -0.01 -9.46 -1.44
N CYS A 90 -0.86 -8.45 -1.28
CA CYS A 90 -1.97 -8.52 -0.35
C CYS A 90 -3.33 -8.46 -1.05
N ALA A 91 -4.20 -9.42 -0.74
CA ALA A 91 -5.59 -9.42 -1.20
C ALA A 91 -6.43 -8.41 -0.39
N GLU A 92 -7.06 -7.45 -1.07
CA GLU A 92 -7.96 -6.48 -0.43
C GLU A 92 -9.42 -6.95 -0.44
N THR A 93 -9.78 -7.81 -1.40
CA THR A 93 -11.15 -8.23 -1.76
C THR A 93 -12.12 -7.07 -1.97
N LYS A 94 -12.90 -7.12 -3.04
CA LYS A 94 -14.00 -6.19 -3.27
C LYS A 94 -15.24 -7.03 -3.50
N LYS A 95 -16.20 -7.04 -2.57
CA LYS A 95 -17.55 -7.62 -2.71
C LYS A 95 -17.58 -9.12 -3.08
N SER A 96 -18.69 -9.79 -2.74
CA SER A 96 -18.97 -11.14 -3.26
C SER A 96 -19.09 -11.19 -4.79
N ASP A 97 -19.41 -10.04 -5.41
CA ASP A 97 -19.82 -9.98 -6.82
C ASP A 97 -18.74 -9.38 -7.74
N ILE A 98 -17.62 -8.93 -7.18
CA ILE A 98 -16.46 -8.46 -7.96
C ILE A 98 -15.31 -9.45 -7.72
N PRO A 99 -14.54 -9.82 -8.75
CA PRO A 99 -13.40 -10.71 -8.56
C PRO A 99 -12.43 -10.15 -7.52
N ASN A 100 -11.88 -11.03 -6.67
CA ASN A 100 -10.83 -10.67 -5.71
C ASN A 100 -9.79 -9.73 -6.32
N VAL A 101 -9.51 -8.66 -5.58
CA VAL A 101 -8.54 -7.62 -5.95
C VAL A 101 -7.31 -7.75 -5.08
N ILE A 102 -6.15 -7.64 -5.71
CA ILE A 102 -4.86 -7.44 -5.06
C ILE A 102 -4.60 -5.94 -5.05
N ASN A 103 -4.44 -5.37 -3.86
CA ASN A 103 -4.07 -3.97 -3.74
C ASN A 103 -2.54 -3.83 -3.84
N ASN A 104 -2.10 -2.71 -4.40
CA ASN A 104 -0.71 -2.38 -4.64
C ASN A 104 -0.12 -1.47 -3.57
N ALA A 105 -0.77 -1.29 -2.42
CA ALA A 105 -0.26 -0.53 -1.28
C ALA A 105 0.82 -1.30 -0.50
N ILE A 106 0.88 -2.62 -0.65
CA ILE A 106 1.82 -3.49 0.05
C ILE A 106 2.44 -4.49 -0.93
N PHE A 107 3.77 -4.48 -1.03
CA PHE A 107 4.54 -5.49 -1.73
C PHE A 107 5.75 -5.90 -0.91
N HIS A 108 6.13 -7.15 -1.00
CA HIS A 108 7.47 -7.61 -0.62
C HIS A 108 7.95 -8.57 -1.70
N LEU A 109 9.04 -8.25 -2.38
CA LEU A 109 9.52 -8.99 -3.53
C LEU A 109 11.04 -9.10 -3.41
N GLU A 110 11.58 -10.27 -3.09
CA GLU A 110 13.02 -10.50 -2.98
C GLU A 110 13.72 -10.41 -4.36
N SER A 111 15.05 -10.27 -4.33
CA SER A 111 15.89 -10.30 -5.54
C SER A 111 15.94 -11.71 -6.13
N SER A 112 14.90 -12.08 -6.87
CA SER A 112 14.74 -13.36 -7.57
C SER A 112 14.21 -13.15 -8.98
N ASP A 113 14.51 -14.07 -9.90
CA ASP A 113 14.06 -13.99 -11.30
C ASP A 113 12.54 -13.93 -11.41
N VAL A 114 11.82 -14.68 -10.57
CA VAL A 114 10.35 -14.69 -10.57
C VAL A 114 9.78 -13.34 -10.12
N ALA A 115 10.30 -12.78 -9.03
CA ALA A 115 9.88 -11.47 -8.53
C ALA A 115 10.23 -10.35 -9.52
N HIS A 116 11.43 -10.38 -10.11
CA HIS A 116 11.83 -9.42 -11.14
C HIS A 116 10.94 -9.54 -12.39
N LYS A 117 10.62 -10.76 -12.83
CA LYS A 117 9.70 -10.96 -13.96
C LYS A 117 8.28 -10.48 -13.65
N PHE A 118 7.80 -10.71 -12.43
CA PHE A 118 6.51 -10.20 -11.97
C PHE A 118 6.47 -8.66 -12.01
N THR A 119 7.46 -7.98 -11.45
CA THR A 119 7.55 -6.50 -11.49
C THR A 119 7.70 -5.96 -12.90
N GLU A 120 8.46 -6.63 -13.77
CA GLU A 120 8.57 -6.27 -15.19
C GLU A 120 7.22 -6.37 -15.90
N ASN A 121 6.45 -7.43 -15.65
CA ASN A 121 5.10 -7.60 -16.20
C ASN A 121 4.14 -6.51 -15.67
N LEU A 122 4.21 -6.16 -14.38
CA LEU A 122 3.42 -5.07 -13.79
C LEU A 122 3.75 -3.72 -14.46
N LEU A 123 5.03 -3.40 -14.60
CA LEU A 123 5.48 -2.14 -15.19
C LEU A 123 5.13 -2.07 -16.68
N THR A 124 5.29 -3.18 -17.40
CA THR A 124 4.88 -3.29 -18.82
C THR A 124 3.38 -3.12 -19.00
N GLU A 125 2.57 -3.80 -18.18
CA GLU A 125 1.11 -3.63 -18.19
C GLU A 125 0.71 -2.19 -17.88
N PHE A 126 1.40 -1.54 -16.93
CA PHE A 126 1.15 -0.14 -16.59
C PHE A 126 1.34 0.76 -17.80
N MET A 127 2.47 0.63 -18.50
CA MET A 127 2.81 1.49 -19.63
C MET A 127 1.88 1.26 -20.83
N ASN A 128 1.60 0.00 -21.15
CA ASN A 128 0.79 -0.39 -22.31
C ASN A 128 -0.70 -0.06 -22.12
N ASN A 129 -1.22 -0.24 -20.90
CA ASN A 129 -2.64 -0.12 -20.60
C ASN A 129 -2.98 1.06 -19.68
N TYR A 130 -2.08 2.05 -19.57
CA TYR A 130 -2.28 3.23 -18.73
C TYR A 130 -3.60 3.94 -19.04
N LYS A 131 -4.47 4.04 -18.03
CA LYS A 131 -5.70 4.84 -18.05
C LYS A 131 -5.69 5.82 -16.88
N GLY A 132 -5.00 6.94 -17.05
CA GLY A 132 -4.79 7.93 -16.00
C GLY A 132 -6.07 8.50 -15.38
N ASN A 133 -7.20 8.49 -16.09
CA ASN A 133 -8.45 9.13 -15.64
C ASN A 133 -9.44 8.17 -14.98
N ILE A 134 -9.06 6.90 -14.74
CA ILE A 134 -9.92 5.89 -14.11
C ILE A 134 -9.29 5.44 -12.78
N TRP A 135 -9.97 5.73 -11.68
CA TRP A 135 -9.50 5.38 -10.34
C TRP A 135 -9.26 3.88 -10.17
N GLY A 136 -8.15 3.51 -9.52
CA GLY A 136 -7.75 2.12 -9.26
C GLY A 136 -7.29 1.33 -10.49
N LYS A 137 -7.42 1.85 -11.72
CA LYS A 137 -7.10 1.11 -12.95
C LYS A 137 -5.62 0.81 -13.09
N ASN A 138 -4.75 1.74 -12.70
CA ASN A 138 -3.29 1.61 -12.82
C ASN A 138 -2.63 1.11 -11.53
N GLY A 139 -3.43 0.77 -10.51
CA GLY A 139 -2.97 0.21 -9.24
C GLY A 139 -3.60 -1.15 -8.98
N PRO A 140 -4.59 -1.27 -8.08
CA PRO A 140 -5.13 -2.59 -7.69
C PRO A 140 -5.63 -3.45 -8.86
N PHE A 141 -6.35 -2.86 -9.83
CA PHE A 141 -6.87 -3.65 -10.96
C PHE A 141 -5.77 -4.13 -11.92
N LEU A 142 -4.68 -3.39 -12.03
CA LEU A 142 -3.52 -3.78 -12.81
C LEU A 142 -2.81 -4.97 -12.16
N VAL A 143 -2.52 -4.89 -10.85
CA VAL A 143 -1.84 -5.97 -10.14
C VAL A 143 -2.67 -7.24 -10.17
N THR A 144 -3.97 -7.10 -9.94
CA THR A 144 -4.93 -8.20 -10.03
C THR A 144 -4.88 -8.88 -11.40
N LYS A 145 -4.90 -8.10 -12.50
CA LYS A 145 -4.84 -8.65 -13.86
C LYS A 145 -3.55 -9.43 -14.09
N VAL A 146 -2.39 -8.89 -13.68
CA VAL A 146 -1.09 -9.55 -13.90
C VAL A 146 -0.99 -10.83 -13.07
N ALA A 147 -1.36 -10.79 -11.78
CA ALA A 147 -1.30 -11.96 -10.91
C ALA A 147 -2.27 -13.07 -11.36
N ARG A 148 -3.48 -12.73 -11.79
CA ARG A 148 -4.46 -13.71 -12.35
C ARG A 148 -3.98 -14.40 -13.62
N ASN A 149 -3.04 -13.80 -14.36
CA ASN A 149 -2.45 -14.42 -15.54
C ASN A 149 -1.30 -15.37 -15.20
N MET A 150 -0.85 -15.43 -13.94
CA MET A 150 0.27 -16.27 -13.51
C MET A 150 -0.16 -17.61 -12.91
N CYS A 151 -1.36 -17.69 -12.36
CA CYS A 151 -1.89 -18.89 -11.71
C CYS A 151 -3.43 -18.86 -11.65
N GLU A 152 -4.04 -19.97 -11.27
CA GLU A 152 -5.46 -20.02 -10.96
C GLU A 152 -5.77 -19.21 -9.70
N PHE A 153 -6.61 -18.19 -9.86
CA PHE A 153 -7.00 -17.31 -8.76
C PHE A 153 -8.35 -17.74 -8.18
N PRO A 154 -8.50 -17.79 -6.85
CA PRO A 154 -9.79 -18.06 -6.24
C PRO A 154 -10.88 -17.09 -6.74
N GLU A 155 -12.07 -17.62 -6.98
CA GLU A 155 -13.25 -16.83 -7.35
C GLU A 155 -13.89 -16.16 -6.13
N LYS A 156 -13.79 -16.78 -4.95
CA LYS A 156 -14.32 -16.30 -3.66
C LYS A 156 -13.25 -15.57 -2.86
N THR A 157 -13.67 -14.77 -1.88
CA THR A 157 -12.81 -14.06 -0.91
C THR A 157 -11.57 -14.86 -0.50
N ILE A 158 -10.41 -14.22 -0.55
CA ILE A 158 -9.13 -14.85 -0.18
C ILE A 158 -8.96 -14.79 1.33
N GLU A 159 -9.66 -15.69 2.03
CA GLU A 159 -9.60 -15.86 3.49
C GLU A 159 -8.30 -16.55 3.94
N LYS A 160 -7.67 -17.31 3.04
CA LYS A 160 -6.43 -18.02 3.28
C LYS A 160 -5.40 -17.68 2.22
N SER A 161 -4.19 -17.41 2.67
CA SER A 161 -3.06 -17.12 1.79
C SER A 161 -2.77 -18.32 0.89
N PHE A 162 -2.36 -18.07 -0.34
CA PHE A 162 -2.00 -19.11 -1.30
C PHE A 162 -0.80 -18.68 -2.13
N ASN A 163 -0.08 -19.66 -2.68
CA ASN A 163 1.04 -19.41 -3.57
C ASN A 163 0.55 -19.30 -5.03
N CYS A 164 0.99 -18.26 -5.71
CA CYS A 164 0.71 -18.00 -7.12
C CYS A 164 2.06 -17.89 -7.85
N SER A 165 2.60 -19.03 -8.27
CA SER A 165 3.86 -19.10 -9.03
C SER A 165 5.01 -18.37 -8.30
N ASP A 166 5.33 -18.82 -7.08
CA ASP A 166 6.35 -18.26 -6.17
C ASP A 166 6.11 -16.84 -5.65
N ILE A 167 4.94 -16.25 -5.94
CA ILE A 167 4.42 -15.06 -5.27
C ILE A 167 3.28 -15.47 -4.36
N THR A 168 3.43 -15.30 -3.05
CA THR A 168 2.35 -15.56 -2.09
C THR A 168 1.34 -14.42 -2.11
N VAL A 169 0.07 -14.74 -2.32
CA VAL A 169 -1.03 -13.81 -2.10
C VAL A 169 -1.45 -13.96 -0.65
N LEU A 170 -1.10 -12.99 0.19
CA LEU A 170 -1.55 -12.93 1.58
C LEU A 170 -3.05 -12.68 1.64
N SER A 171 -3.71 -13.31 2.60
CA SER A 171 -5.14 -13.23 2.78
C SER A 171 -5.61 -11.83 3.16
N GLN A 172 -6.90 -11.58 2.93
CA GLN A 172 -7.53 -10.34 3.36
C GLN A 172 -7.41 -10.13 4.89
N PRO A 173 -7.69 -11.13 5.76
CA PRO A 173 -7.47 -10.95 7.21
C PRO A 173 -6.03 -10.57 7.59
N ASN A 174 -5.03 -10.98 6.81
CA ASN A 174 -3.64 -10.59 7.08
C ASN A 174 -3.34 -9.13 6.69
N CYS A 175 -3.96 -8.58 5.65
CA CYS A 175 -3.54 -7.27 5.10
C CYS A 175 -4.61 -6.16 5.12
N TYR A 176 -5.88 -6.53 4.99
CA TYR A 176 -7.02 -5.61 4.83
C TYR A 176 -8.26 -6.15 5.57
N GLU A 177 -8.06 -6.64 6.80
CA GLU A 177 -9.15 -7.10 7.66
C GLU A 177 -10.19 -5.99 7.87
N ILE A 178 -9.74 -4.75 8.09
CA ILE A 178 -10.56 -3.56 7.91
C ILE A 178 -10.36 -3.04 6.48
N GLY A 179 -11.39 -3.19 5.66
CA GLY A 179 -11.28 -2.99 4.21
C GLY A 179 -11.82 -1.64 3.71
N TYR A 180 -11.66 -1.42 2.39
CA TYR A 180 -12.28 -0.28 1.69
C TYR A 180 -13.80 -0.44 1.52
N GLU A 181 -14.28 -1.69 1.45
CA GLU A 181 -15.67 -2.01 1.15
C GLU A 181 -16.63 -1.56 2.25
N ASN A 182 -17.82 -1.10 1.86
CA ASN A 182 -18.87 -0.65 2.78
C ASN A 182 -18.39 0.40 3.80
N GLU A 183 -17.30 1.10 3.44
CA GLU A 183 -16.64 2.10 4.27
C GLU A 183 -16.19 1.55 5.63
N ASP A 184 -15.80 0.26 5.68
CA ASP A 184 -15.39 -0.43 6.90
C ASP A 184 -14.21 0.28 7.60
N TYR A 185 -13.34 0.93 6.82
CA TYR A 185 -12.27 1.81 7.32
C TYR A 185 -12.74 2.91 8.28
N ASN A 186 -13.99 3.37 8.22
CA ASN A 186 -14.53 4.36 9.16
C ASN A 186 -14.53 3.83 10.60
N LYS A 187 -14.58 2.51 10.80
CA LYS A 187 -14.53 1.89 12.14
C LYS A 187 -13.21 2.15 12.86
N LEU A 188 -12.11 2.35 12.13
CA LEU A 188 -10.82 2.75 12.69
C LEU A 188 -10.88 4.12 13.40
N PHE A 189 -11.80 4.98 12.96
CA PHE A 189 -11.95 6.37 13.40
C PHE A 189 -13.20 6.59 14.28
N SER A 190 -13.91 5.52 14.63
CA SER A 190 -15.08 5.61 15.50
C SER A 190 -14.71 5.93 16.95
N GLU A 191 -15.55 6.72 17.62
CA GLU A 191 -15.50 6.93 19.07
C GLU A 191 -16.47 6.01 19.85
N ASP A 192 -17.24 5.18 19.16
CA ASP A 192 -18.14 4.20 19.78
C ASP A 192 -17.35 3.03 20.39
N ILE A 193 -17.58 2.77 21.67
CA ILE A 193 -16.83 1.78 22.46
C ILE A 193 -16.99 0.35 21.91
N GLU A 194 -18.18 -0.03 21.43
CA GLU A 194 -18.41 -1.36 20.89
C GLU A 194 -17.72 -1.54 19.54
N ILE A 195 -17.79 -0.52 18.68
CA ILE A 195 -17.10 -0.50 17.39
C ILE A 195 -15.58 -0.56 17.60
N ILE A 196 -15.03 0.23 18.54
CA ILE A 196 -13.61 0.21 18.87
C ILE A 196 -13.18 -1.20 19.29
N ARG A 197 -13.88 -1.79 20.26
CA ARG A 197 -13.57 -3.13 20.77
C ARG A 197 -13.63 -4.18 19.67
N ASN A 198 -14.68 -4.17 18.85
CA ASN A 198 -14.83 -5.10 17.74
C ASN A 198 -13.70 -4.94 16.70
N THR A 199 -13.35 -3.70 16.37
CA THR A 199 -12.30 -3.39 15.39
C THR A 199 -10.93 -3.88 15.86
N LEU A 200 -10.58 -3.65 17.12
CA LEU A 200 -9.32 -4.14 17.70
C LEU A 200 -9.27 -5.67 17.77
N GLU A 201 -10.38 -6.33 18.11
CA GLU A 201 -10.43 -7.81 18.11
C GLU A 201 -10.24 -8.40 16.72
N ARG A 202 -10.85 -7.80 15.68
CA ARG A 202 -10.65 -8.21 14.28
C ARG A 202 -9.18 -8.10 13.86
N LEU A 203 -8.54 -6.99 14.22
CA LEU A 203 -7.16 -6.67 13.82
C LEU A 203 -6.07 -7.45 14.56
N LYS A 204 -6.42 -8.19 15.60
CA LYS A 204 -5.48 -8.88 16.50
C LYS A 204 -4.50 -9.82 15.79
N THR A 205 -4.91 -10.41 14.66
CA THR A 205 -4.09 -11.36 13.88
C THR A 205 -3.63 -10.79 12.53
N SER A 206 -4.01 -9.55 12.23
CA SER A 206 -3.61 -8.88 10.98
C SER A 206 -2.14 -8.49 11.03
N TYR A 207 -1.44 -8.62 9.91
CA TYR A 207 -0.06 -8.17 9.77
C TYR A 207 0.00 -6.67 9.52
N PHE A 208 -0.95 -6.17 8.72
CA PHE A 208 -0.99 -4.79 8.28
C PHE A 208 -2.37 -4.17 8.51
N VAL A 209 -2.38 -2.86 8.74
CA VAL A 209 -3.59 -2.04 8.83
C VAL A 209 -3.43 -0.89 7.84
N HIS A 210 -4.25 -0.88 6.79
CA HIS A 210 -4.30 0.20 5.81
C HIS A 210 -5.48 1.13 6.14
N TYR A 211 -5.21 2.40 6.45
CA TYR A 211 -6.26 3.32 6.91
C TYR A 211 -6.79 4.27 5.81
N PHE A 212 -6.39 4.04 4.54
CA PHE A 212 -6.95 4.68 3.35
C PHE A 212 -7.03 6.21 3.47
N HIS A 213 -5.89 6.88 3.61
CA HIS A 213 -5.79 8.33 3.87
C HIS A 213 -6.68 9.17 2.95
N HIS A 214 -6.77 8.82 1.65
CA HIS A 214 -7.64 9.56 0.72
C HIS A 214 -9.11 9.60 1.16
N ALA A 215 -9.61 8.50 1.73
CA ALA A 215 -10.98 8.35 2.22
C ALA A 215 -11.16 8.87 3.65
N THR A 216 -10.11 8.82 4.48
CA THR A 216 -10.19 9.13 5.92
C THR A 216 -9.68 10.51 6.30
N LYS A 217 -9.04 11.26 5.39
CA LYS A 217 -8.54 12.64 5.62
C LYS A 217 -9.58 13.65 6.13
N GLY A 218 -10.88 13.34 6.05
CA GLY A 218 -11.97 14.17 6.55
C GLY A 218 -12.42 13.83 7.97
N ASN A 219 -11.82 12.81 8.60
CA ASN A 219 -12.20 12.29 9.91
C ASN A 219 -11.11 12.60 10.94
N PRO A 220 -11.04 13.84 11.46
CA PRO A 220 -9.94 14.21 12.30
C PRO A 220 -9.95 13.46 13.63
N LEU A 221 -8.77 13.01 14.10
CA LEU A 221 -8.62 12.36 15.40
C LEU A 221 -7.61 13.07 16.28
N LYS A 222 -7.97 13.26 17.55
CA LYS A 222 -7.02 13.69 18.56
C LYS A 222 -6.07 12.56 18.91
N ALA A 223 -4.80 12.89 19.15
CA ALA A 223 -3.77 11.92 19.52
C ALA A 223 -4.06 11.18 20.84
N ASP A 224 -4.90 11.75 21.71
CA ASP A 224 -5.36 11.16 22.96
C ASP A 224 -6.70 10.41 22.85
N SER A 225 -7.32 10.35 21.66
CA SER A 225 -8.56 9.60 21.43
C SER A 225 -8.40 8.10 21.71
N ASN A 226 -9.54 7.45 22.00
CA ASN A 226 -9.66 6.01 22.20
C ASN A 226 -9.97 5.24 20.91
N ALA A 227 -10.07 5.93 19.77
CA ALA A 227 -10.32 5.30 18.48
C ALA A 227 -9.32 4.16 18.20
N ALA A 228 -9.78 3.11 17.49
CA ALA A 228 -8.96 1.94 17.22
C ALA A 228 -7.65 2.29 16.47
N PHE A 229 -7.71 3.25 15.53
CA PHE A 229 -6.52 3.77 14.87
C PHE A 229 -5.47 4.30 15.87
N ILE A 230 -5.90 5.10 16.85
CA ILE A 230 -4.99 5.68 17.85
C ILE A 230 -4.41 4.59 18.75
N ALA A 231 -5.21 3.61 19.17
CA ALA A 231 -4.70 2.48 19.95
C ALA A 231 -3.59 1.71 19.20
N ILE A 232 -3.80 1.41 17.93
CA ILE A 232 -2.82 0.73 17.07
C ILE A 232 -1.58 1.61 16.84
N ALA A 233 -1.77 2.91 16.57
CA ALA A 233 -0.67 3.85 16.38
C ALA A 233 0.17 4.03 17.66
N LYS A 234 -0.44 4.01 18.85
CA LYS A 234 0.25 4.04 20.15
C LYS A 234 1.17 2.83 20.32
N GLU A 235 0.72 1.66 19.87
CA GLU A 235 1.48 0.42 19.99
C GLU A 235 2.61 0.33 18.95
N PHE A 236 2.32 0.56 17.67
CA PHE A 236 3.24 0.26 16.57
C PHE A 236 3.95 1.48 15.99
N CYS A 237 3.46 2.71 16.23
CA CYS A 237 4.03 3.96 15.70
C CYS A 237 4.17 5.09 16.76
N PRO A 238 4.60 4.80 18.02
CA PRO A 238 4.49 5.75 19.13
C PRO A 238 5.26 7.06 18.92
N THR A 239 6.43 7.02 18.25
CA THR A 239 7.21 8.25 18.04
C THR A 239 6.50 9.18 17.07
N VAL A 240 5.96 8.67 15.96
CA VAL A 240 5.24 9.52 14.99
C VAL A 240 4.00 10.10 15.64
N LEU A 241 3.23 9.27 16.36
CA LEU A 241 2.03 9.70 17.07
C LEU A 241 2.30 10.83 18.08
N ASN A 242 3.36 10.70 18.89
CA ASN A 242 3.71 11.70 19.92
C ASN A 242 4.15 13.06 19.35
N HIS A 243 4.54 13.11 18.07
CA HIS A 243 4.97 14.36 17.42
C HIS A 243 3.86 15.01 16.58
N SER A 244 2.76 14.30 16.34
CA SER A 244 1.61 14.87 15.66
C SER A 244 0.90 15.85 16.60
N THR A 245 0.92 17.13 16.26
CA THR A 245 0.23 18.17 17.03
C THR A 245 -1.27 18.11 16.75
N ILE A 246 -2.00 17.61 17.76
CA ILE A 246 -3.41 17.85 18.07
C ILE A 246 -4.48 17.27 17.12
N ASP A 247 -4.30 17.16 15.81
CA ASP A 247 -5.30 16.56 14.92
C ASP A 247 -4.65 15.72 13.79
N PHE A 248 -5.01 14.44 13.70
CA PHE A 248 -4.74 13.55 12.56
C PHE A 248 -5.80 13.70 11.48
#